data_AF-A0AAP6ELK9-F1
#
_entry.id   AF-A0AAP6ELK9-F1
#
_cell.length_a   1.000
_cell.length_b   1.000
_cell.length_c   1.000
_cell.angle_alpha   90.00
_cell.angle_beta   90.00
_cell.angle_gamma   90.00
#
_symmetry.space_group_name_H-M   'P 1'
#
loop_
_entity.id
_entity.type
_entity.pdbx_description
1 polymer ?
#
loop_
_entity_poly.entity_id
_entity_poly.type
_entity_poly.pdbx_seq_one_letter_code
_entity_poly.pdbx_strand_id
1 'polypeptide(L)'
;MDTSRDLNSTVHKWCWGSIAPSRGPGWNPLVAEMLAAASTLLELWQHALTPAQRTEITKSLAAQDEHCARRAAAFLVGVSRLGHASPAHMVSFGAGLPRSQALDHTRTAWRQGALRAGLPLPQVGSRVRYTQPHYVTAAVLPRLTGCDCAGYVDGERCRNPDHRCLYTVAYALNTHGADILHADMVAKAYGATGGPAWDAVRAALVRTVAHHVGIDARWLPLLIRPTHPSQLTLLNRLVAQCGRLAEGSTFDVFPSPHSTDETLSDLARRHAKEAVSRLTHHHPRAASPHGGASSS
;
A
#
# COMPACT_ATOMS: atom_id res chain seq x y z
N MET A 1 -2.62 7.46 35.07
CA MET A 1 -2.08 7.76 33.73
C MET A 1 -1.99 6.45 32.98
N ASP A 2 -2.77 6.32 31.91
CA ASP A 2 -3.09 5.09 31.20
C ASP A 2 -1.99 4.74 30.18
N THR A 3 -0.86 4.22 30.67
CA THR A 3 0.31 3.85 29.85
C THR A 3 0.06 2.68 28.89
N SER A 4 -1.08 1.99 29.03
CA SER A 4 -1.45 0.87 28.15
C SER A 4 -1.92 1.34 26.76
N ARG A 5 -2.42 2.58 26.64
CA ARG A 5 -2.91 3.13 25.36
C ARG A 5 -1.81 3.47 24.36
N ASP A 6 -0.61 3.85 24.82
CA ASP A 6 0.49 4.26 23.94
C ASP A 6 1.30 3.09 23.37
N LEU A 7 1.43 1.96 24.09
CA LEU A 7 2.24 0.83 23.62
C LEU A 7 1.67 0.20 22.34
N ASN A 8 0.34 0.17 22.19
CA ASN A 8 -0.30 -0.36 20.98
C ASN A 8 -0.24 0.59 19.77
N SER A 9 0.16 1.86 19.96
CA SER A 9 0.21 2.84 18.88
C SER A 9 1.26 2.53 17.81
N THR A 10 2.34 1.82 18.17
CA THR A 10 3.49 1.58 17.28
C THR A 10 3.59 0.16 16.73
N VAL A 11 2.71 -0.77 17.15
CA VAL A 11 2.74 -2.18 16.74
C VAL A 11 2.85 -2.34 15.22
N HIS A 12 2.09 -1.53 14.48
CA HIS A 12 2.03 -1.57 13.02
C HIS A 12 3.35 -1.19 12.32
N LYS A 13 4.23 -0.44 12.99
CA LYS A 13 5.57 -0.07 12.48
C LYS A 13 6.53 -1.25 12.49
N TRP A 14 6.20 -2.31 13.22
CA TRP A 14 6.96 -3.56 13.26
C TRP A 14 6.57 -4.57 12.17
N CYS A 15 5.54 -4.27 11.38
CA CYS A 15 5.31 -5.00 10.15
C CYS A 15 6.43 -4.66 9.15
N TRP A 16 7.15 -5.67 8.67
CA TRP A 16 8.17 -5.48 7.65
C TRP A 16 7.56 -5.46 6.24
N GLY A 17 8.15 -4.69 5.34
CA GLY A 17 7.80 -4.63 3.92
C GLY A 17 8.87 -5.27 3.05
N SER A 18 10.07 -4.69 3.04
CA SER A 18 11.26 -5.20 2.33
C SER A 18 12.42 -5.48 3.27
N ILE A 19 13.34 -6.33 2.83
CA ILE A 19 14.52 -6.76 3.61
C ILE A 19 15.77 -6.51 2.80
N ALA A 20 16.73 -5.82 3.39
CA ALA A 20 18.07 -5.61 2.84
C ALA A 20 19.06 -5.52 4.01
N PRO A 21 19.71 -6.64 4.39
CA PRO A 21 20.55 -6.69 5.60
C PRO A 21 21.70 -5.68 5.61
N SER A 22 22.10 -5.15 4.46
CA SER A 22 23.13 -4.11 4.30
C SER A 22 22.63 -2.68 4.58
N ARG A 23 21.35 -2.46 4.87
CA ARG A 23 20.76 -1.11 5.02
C ARG A 23 20.09 -0.91 6.38
N GLY A 24 20.63 0.01 7.19
CA GLY A 24 20.04 0.41 8.46
C GLY A 24 19.70 -0.79 9.36
N PRO A 25 18.46 -0.90 9.89
CA PRO A 25 18.03 -2.06 10.69
C PRO A 25 17.93 -3.38 9.92
N GLY A 26 18.22 -3.39 8.61
CA GLY A 26 18.20 -4.56 7.74
C GLY A 26 16.84 -4.83 7.07
N TRP A 27 15.81 -4.05 7.38
CA TRP A 27 14.46 -4.15 6.83
C TRP A 27 13.74 -2.80 6.84
N ASN A 28 12.77 -2.64 5.96
CA ASN A 28 11.94 -1.43 5.84
C ASN A 28 10.56 -1.67 6.48
N PRO A 29 10.08 -0.80 7.37
CA PRO A 29 8.70 -0.85 7.84
C PRO A 29 7.68 -0.81 6.68
N LEU A 30 6.70 -1.71 6.72
CA LEU A 30 5.61 -1.77 5.74
C LEU A 30 4.90 -0.42 5.64
N VAL A 31 4.66 0.24 6.78
CA VAL A 31 4.05 1.58 6.78
C VAL A 31 4.88 2.59 6.01
N ALA A 32 6.22 2.54 6.08
CA ALA A 32 7.08 3.46 5.35
C ALA A 32 6.96 3.24 3.83
N GLU A 33 6.84 1.98 3.38
CA GLU A 33 6.60 1.67 1.96
C GLU A 33 5.23 2.12 1.49
N MET A 34 4.19 1.95 2.32
CA MET A 34 2.84 2.42 2.03
C MET A 34 2.81 3.96 1.88
N LEU A 35 3.47 4.68 2.80
CA LEU A 35 3.60 6.13 2.74
C LEU A 35 4.41 6.60 1.53
N ALA A 36 5.51 5.91 1.22
CA ALA A 36 6.34 6.21 0.04
C ALA A 36 5.53 6.02 -1.26
N ALA A 37 4.81 4.91 -1.41
CA ALA A 37 3.97 4.66 -2.58
C ALA A 37 2.86 5.73 -2.73
N ALA A 38 2.21 6.11 -1.64
CA ALA A 38 1.21 7.19 -1.64
C ALA A 38 1.83 8.54 -2.04
N SER A 39 2.98 8.89 -1.45
CA SER A 39 3.73 10.10 -1.79
C SER A 39 4.15 10.11 -3.26
N THR A 40 4.63 8.98 -3.80
CA THR A 40 5.00 8.86 -5.21
C THR A 40 3.82 9.16 -6.11
N LEU A 41 2.62 8.67 -5.80
CA LEU A 41 1.44 9.03 -6.60
C LEU A 41 1.14 10.53 -6.52
N LEU A 42 1.21 11.14 -5.33
CA LEU A 42 0.95 12.57 -5.19
C LEU A 42 1.93 13.42 -6.02
N GLU A 43 3.21 13.06 -6.02
CA GLU A 43 4.25 13.71 -6.82
C GLU A 43 4.05 13.47 -8.33
N LEU A 44 3.74 12.23 -8.74
CA LEU A 44 3.40 11.94 -10.14
C LEU A 44 2.18 12.75 -10.59
N TRP A 45 1.14 12.82 -9.77
CA TRP A 45 -0.08 13.57 -10.09
C TRP A 45 0.22 15.05 -10.33
N GLN A 46 1.06 15.64 -9.49
CA GLN A 46 1.40 17.05 -9.56
C GLN A 46 2.34 17.36 -10.73
N HIS A 47 3.34 16.52 -10.96
CA HIS A 47 4.49 16.88 -11.79
C HIS A 47 4.66 16.06 -13.08
N ALA A 48 4.06 14.87 -13.18
CA ALA A 48 4.29 13.95 -14.29
C ALA A 48 3.03 13.60 -15.10
N LEU A 49 1.86 13.47 -14.44
CA LEU A 49 0.62 13.13 -15.13
C LEU A 49 0.10 14.31 -15.93
N THR A 50 -0.27 14.05 -17.19
CA THR A 50 -0.92 15.06 -18.05
C THR A 50 -2.35 15.34 -17.56
N PRO A 51 -2.93 16.52 -17.88
CA PRO A 51 -4.33 16.81 -17.53
C PRO A 51 -5.32 15.75 -18.04
N ALA A 52 -5.07 15.18 -19.22
CA ALA A 52 -5.89 14.10 -19.77
C ALA A 52 -5.84 12.84 -18.91
N GLN A 53 -4.65 12.42 -18.45
CA GLN A 53 -4.50 11.27 -17.55
C GLN A 53 -5.19 11.49 -16.20
N ARG A 54 -5.05 12.68 -15.60
CA ARG A 54 -5.74 13.01 -14.33
C ARG A 54 -7.25 12.99 -14.49
N THR A 55 -7.75 13.52 -15.61
CA THR A 55 -9.18 13.48 -15.97
C THR A 55 -9.66 12.04 -16.12
N GLU A 56 -8.90 11.21 -16.83
CA GLU A 56 -9.22 9.79 -17.04
C GLU A 56 -9.30 9.03 -15.72
N ILE A 57 -8.33 9.24 -14.81
CA ILE A 57 -8.33 8.61 -13.47
C ILE A 57 -9.52 9.11 -12.65
N THR A 58 -9.80 10.41 -12.68
CA THR A 58 -10.94 11.03 -11.97
C THR A 58 -12.27 10.41 -12.43
N LYS A 59 -12.45 10.26 -13.74
CA LYS A 59 -13.63 9.59 -14.32
C LYS A 59 -13.69 8.11 -13.97
N SER A 60 -12.55 7.41 -14.05
CA SER A 60 -12.45 5.97 -13.75
C SER A 60 -12.80 5.64 -12.30
N LEU A 61 -12.43 6.52 -11.37
CA LEU A 61 -12.82 6.44 -9.97
C LEU A 61 -14.26 6.90 -9.72
N ALA A 62 -14.93 7.48 -10.72
CA ALA A 62 -16.18 8.22 -10.57
C ALA A 62 -16.11 9.17 -9.35
N ALA A 63 -15.00 9.91 -9.25
CA ALA A 63 -14.78 10.84 -8.14
C ALA A 63 -15.56 12.14 -8.35
N GLN A 64 -15.88 12.82 -7.26
CA GLN A 64 -16.63 14.09 -7.31
C GLN A 64 -15.86 15.19 -8.07
N ASP A 65 -14.55 15.27 -7.83
CA ASP A 65 -13.63 16.21 -8.47
C ASP A 65 -12.20 15.63 -8.51
N GLU A 66 -11.29 16.35 -9.18
CA GLU A 66 -9.88 15.94 -9.29
C GLU A 66 -9.17 15.89 -7.93
N HIS A 67 -9.54 16.75 -6.97
CA HIS A 67 -8.93 16.79 -5.65
C HIS A 67 -9.25 15.51 -4.85
N CYS A 68 -10.51 15.10 -4.87
CA CYS A 68 -11.02 13.86 -4.30
C CYS A 68 -10.37 12.67 -4.99
N ALA A 69 -10.30 12.66 -6.33
CA ALA A 69 -9.64 11.61 -7.09
C ALA A 69 -8.17 11.44 -6.71
N ARG A 70 -7.42 12.55 -6.65
CA ARG A 70 -5.99 12.55 -6.28
C ARG A 70 -5.76 11.93 -4.91
N ARG A 71 -6.54 12.34 -3.91
CA ARG A 71 -6.39 11.86 -2.54
C ARG A 71 -6.88 10.42 -2.37
N ALA A 72 -8.01 10.05 -2.98
CA ALA A 72 -8.49 8.67 -2.99
C ALA A 72 -7.47 7.75 -3.67
N ALA A 73 -6.98 8.11 -4.86
CA ALA A 73 -5.98 7.32 -5.57
C ALA A 73 -4.69 7.16 -4.75
N ALA A 74 -4.18 8.23 -4.12
CA ALA A 74 -2.95 8.17 -3.34
C ALA A 74 -3.09 7.27 -2.11
N PHE A 75 -4.25 7.36 -1.43
CA PHE A 75 -4.58 6.45 -0.34
C PHE A 75 -4.64 5.00 -0.82
N LEU A 76 -5.34 4.72 -1.93
CA LEU A 76 -5.48 3.39 -2.50
C LEU A 76 -4.14 2.77 -2.93
N VAL A 77 -3.26 3.56 -3.55
CA VAL A 77 -1.89 3.17 -3.86
C VAL A 77 -1.13 2.82 -2.58
N GLY A 78 -1.22 3.66 -1.55
CA GLY A 78 -0.55 3.41 -0.27
C GLY A 78 -1.04 2.13 0.41
N VAL A 79 -2.34 1.84 0.40
CA VAL A 79 -2.90 0.63 1.05
C VAL A 79 -2.92 -0.62 0.18
N SER A 80 -2.41 -0.56 -1.06
CA SER A 80 -2.36 -1.73 -1.97
C SER A 80 -1.61 -2.94 -1.36
N ARG A 81 -0.63 -2.67 -0.50
CA ARG A 81 0.21 -3.68 0.19
C ARG A 81 -0.29 -4.12 1.55
N LEU A 82 -1.50 -3.70 1.97
CA LEU A 82 -2.01 -3.91 3.32
C LEU A 82 -2.00 -5.37 3.79
N GLY A 83 -2.23 -6.32 2.87
CA GLY A 83 -2.23 -7.75 3.14
C GLY A 83 -0.89 -8.36 3.52
N HIS A 84 0.22 -7.62 3.34
CA HIS A 84 1.51 -7.99 3.91
C HIS A 84 1.47 -7.97 5.44
N ALA A 85 0.59 -7.17 6.05
CA ALA A 85 0.31 -7.24 7.48
C ALA A 85 -0.57 -8.47 7.80
N SER A 86 -0.04 -9.67 7.58
CA SER A 86 -0.68 -10.96 7.83
C SER A 86 0.29 -11.92 8.54
N PRO A 87 -0.22 -12.87 9.34
CA PRO A 87 0.62 -13.82 10.07
C PRO A 87 1.61 -14.56 9.15
N ALA A 88 1.14 -15.05 8.01
CA ALA A 88 1.93 -15.88 7.10
C ALA A 88 3.09 -15.11 6.47
N HIS A 89 2.84 -13.87 6.02
CA HIS A 89 3.90 -13.02 5.51
C HIS A 89 4.88 -12.65 6.61
N MET A 90 4.39 -12.31 7.80
CA MET A 90 5.27 -11.85 8.89
C MET A 90 6.23 -12.95 9.37
N VAL A 91 5.79 -14.20 9.43
CA VAL A 91 6.68 -15.33 9.76
C VAL A 91 7.65 -15.69 8.64
N SER A 92 7.39 -15.29 7.40
CA SER A 92 8.29 -15.53 6.26
C SER A 92 9.43 -14.52 6.16
N PHE A 93 9.79 -13.84 7.25
CA PHE A 93 10.89 -12.87 7.27
C PHE A 93 12.18 -13.46 6.71
N GLY A 94 12.64 -12.91 5.58
CA GLY A 94 13.85 -13.34 4.89
C GLY A 94 13.76 -14.72 4.23
N ALA A 95 12.56 -15.27 4.07
CA ALA A 95 12.36 -16.47 3.27
C ALA A 95 12.73 -16.18 1.80
N GLY A 96 13.44 -17.11 1.16
CA GLY A 96 13.91 -16.97 -0.23
C GLY A 96 15.22 -16.19 -0.40
N LEU A 97 15.74 -15.54 0.65
CA LEU A 97 17.06 -14.92 0.62
C LEU A 97 18.17 -15.94 0.95
N PRO A 98 19.39 -15.79 0.38
CA PRO A 98 20.53 -16.60 0.79
C PRO A 98 20.80 -16.49 2.28
N ARG A 99 21.06 -17.62 2.93
CA ARG A 99 21.38 -17.64 4.36
C ARG A 99 22.70 -16.91 4.60
N SER A 100 22.71 -16.05 5.62
CA SER A 100 23.91 -15.37 6.10
C SER A 100 23.75 -15.05 7.57
N GLN A 101 24.88 -14.92 8.27
CA GLN A 101 24.88 -14.53 9.69
C GLN A 101 24.19 -13.18 9.92
N ALA A 102 24.39 -12.23 9.00
CA ALA A 102 23.73 -10.92 9.05
C ALA A 102 22.20 -11.06 8.95
N LEU A 103 21.68 -11.84 8.00
CA LEU A 103 20.24 -12.06 7.85
C LEU A 103 19.63 -12.75 9.08
N ASP A 104 20.31 -13.74 9.66
CA ASP A 104 19.83 -14.44 10.85
C ASP A 104 19.84 -13.53 12.09
N HIS A 105 20.84 -12.67 12.22
CA HIS A 105 20.89 -11.63 13.26
C HIS A 105 19.74 -10.63 13.10
N THR A 106 19.54 -10.08 11.89
CA THR A 106 18.43 -9.16 11.57
C THR A 106 17.08 -9.79 11.85
N ARG A 107 16.85 -11.05 11.43
CA ARG A 107 15.59 -11.78 11.67
C ARG A 107 15.33 -11.93 13.18
N THR A 108 16.35 -12.31 13.94
CA THR A 108 16.25 -12.49 15.40
C THR A 108 15.93 -11.16 16.09
N ALA A 109 16.67 -10.10 15.76
CA ALA A 109 16.46 -8.77 16.31
C ALA A 109 15.06 -8.23 15.99
N TRP A 110 14.62 -8.33 14.73
CA TRP A 110 13.27 -7.95 14.31
C TRP A 110 12.21 -8.71 15.09
N ARG A 111 12.29 -10.05 15.18
CA ARG A 111 11.28 -10.86 15.86
C ARG A 111 11.17 -10.51 17.34
N GLN A 112 12.30 -10.35 18.03
CA GLN A 112 12.32 -9.95 19.43
C GLN A 112 11.73 -8.55 19.64
N GLY A 113 12.09 -7.59 18.78
CA GLY A 113 11.52 -6.24 18.81
C GLY A 113 10.02 -6.23 18.55
N ALA A 114 9.56 -6.95 17.53
CA ALA A 114 8.15 -7.07 17.17
C ALA A 114 7.31 -7.69 18.29
N LEU A 115 7.80 -8.76 18.94
CA LEU A 115 7.12 -9.37 20.09
C LEU A 115 7.04 -8.40 21.27
N ARG A 116 8.12 -7.67 21.60
CA ARG A 116 8.11 -6.65 22.66
C ARG A 116 7.15 -5.50 22.37
N ALA A 117 7.02 -5.14 21.10
CA ALA A 117 6.06 -4.13 20.64
C ALA A 117 4.62 -4.64 20.58
N GLY A 118 4.35 -5.92 20.87
CA GLY A 118 2.99 -6.48 20.88
C GLY A 118 2.47 -6.91 19.50
N LEU A 119 3.33 -7.08 18.49
CA LEU A 119 2.90 -7.62 17.21
C LEU A 119 2.38 -9.06 17.42
N PRO A 120 1.15 -9.41 16.95
CA PRO A 120 0.50 -10.70 17.22
C PRO A 120 1.09 -11.83 16.36
N LEU A 121 2.39 -12.06 16.53
CA LEU A 121 3.13 -13.11 15.85
C LEU A 121 2.76 -14.47 16.44
N PRO A 122 2.53 -15.49 15.58
CA PRO A 122 2.35 -16.84 16.07
C PRO A 122 3.64 -17.37 16.70
N GLN A 123 3.52 -18.38 17.57
CA GLN A 123 4.67 -19.07 18.15
C GLN A 123 5.52 -19.69 17.03
N VAL A 124 6.84 -19.79 17.26
CA VAL A 124 7.76 -20.42 16.30
C VAL A 124 7.30 -21.87 16.06
N GLY A 125 7.19 -22.27 14.79
CA GLY A 125 6.73 -23.61 14.41
C GLY A 125 5.21 -23.81 14.40
N SER A 126 4.41 -22.83 14.82
CA SER A 126 2.95 -22.90 14.69
C SER A 126 2.53 -22.95 13.22
N ARG A 127 1.50 -23.76 12.93
CA ARG A 127 0.89 -23.79 11.59
C ARG A 127 0.13 -22.49 11.34
N VAL A 128 0.48 -21.81 10.26
CA VAL A 128 -0.19 -20.58 9.81
C VAL A 128 -0.85 -20.86 8.46
N ARG A 129 -2.10 -20.43 8.29
CA ARG A 129 -2.76 -20.51 6.98
C ARG A 129 -2.08 -19.53 6.04
N TYR A 130 -1.54 -20.06 4.93
CA TYR A 130 -0.91 -19.26 3.90
C TYR A 130 -1.95 -18.80 2.88
N THR A 131 -1.80 -17.56 2.43
CA THR A 131 -2.43 -17.02 1.22
C THR A 131 -1.53 -15.92 0.67
N GLN A 132 -1.70 -15.55 -0.59
CA GLN A 132 -0.97 -14.44 -1.17
C GLN A 132 -1.46 -13.11 -0.55
N PRO A 133 -0.56 -12.16 -0.22
CA PRO A 133 -0.90 -10.91 0.45
C PRO A 133 -2.01 -10.11 -0.24
N HIS A 134 -2.04 -10.10 -1.58
CA HIS A 134 -3.03 -9.32 -2.32
C HIS A 134 -4.48 -9.82 -2.11
N TYR A 135 -4.70 -11.11 -1.87
CA TYR A 135 -6.02 -11.62 -1.48
C TYR A 135 -6.40 -11.17 -0.07
N VAL A 136 -5.42 -11.05 0.84
CA VAL A 136 -5.66 -10.50 2.18
C VAL A 136 -6.05 -9.03 2.09
N THR A 137 -5.34 -8.23 1.27
CA THR A 137 -5.71 -6.82 1.00
C THR A 137 -7.16 -6.75 0.54
N ALA A 138 -7.54 -7.53 -0.48
CA ALA A 138 -8.89 -7.53 -1.01
C ALA A 138 -9.95 -7.91 0.03
N ALA A 139 -9.67 -8.91 0.87
CA ALA A 139 -10.61 -9.42 1.87
C ALA A 139 -10.86 -8.44 3.03
N VAL A 140 -9.88 -7.61 3.38
CA VAL A 140 -9.95 -6.75 4.59
C VAL A 140 -10.19 -5.28 4.29
N LEU A 141 -9.78 -4.79 3.12
CA LEU A 141 -9.81 -3.37 2.79
C LEU A 141 -11.21 -2.76 2.86
N PRO A 142 -12.28 -3.35 2.29
CA PRO A 142 -13.61 -2.74 2.32
C PRO A 142 -14.11 -2.43 3.74
N ARG A 143 -13.83 -3.30 4.70
CA ARG A 143 -14.24 -3.06 6.10
C ARG A 143 -13.42 -1.95 6.75
N LEU A 144 -12.14 -1.88 6.43
CA LEU A 144 -11.26 -0.85 6.97
C LEU A 144 -11.51 0.54 6.36
N THR A 145 -12.29 0.62 5.28
CA THR A 145 -12.67 1.85 4.58
C THR A 145 -14.16 2.19 4.66
N GLY A 146 -14.93 1.53 5.55
CA GLY A 146 -16.28 1.94 5.90
C GLY A 146 -17.37 0.87 5.80
N CYS A 147 -17.08 -0.30 5.22
CA CYS A 147 -18.05 -1.39 5.19
C CYS A 147 -18.17 -2.09 6.56
N ASP A 148 -19.37 -2.19 7.12
CA ASP A 148 -19.62 -2.84 8.42
C ASP A 148 -20.16 -4.28 8.29
N CYS A 149 -20.25 -4.79 7.06
CA CYS A 149 -20.89 -6.07 6.78
C CYS A 149 -20.03 -7.23 7.28
N ALA A 150 -20.42 -7.83 8.41
CA ALA A 150 -19.75 -8.99 8.98
C ALA A 150 -19.86 -10.21 8.05
N GLY A 151 -18.74 -10.86 7.75
CA GLY A 151 -18.69 -12.15 7.04
C GLY A 151 -18.85 -12.11 5.52
N TYR A 152 -19.19 -10.96 4.93
CA TYR A 152 -19.34 -10.79 3.48
C TYR A 152 -18.10 -10.14 2.88
N VAL A 153 -17.08 -10.97 2.65
CA VAL A 153 -15.77 -10.54 2.14
C VAL A 153 -15.74 -10.43 0.62
N ASP A 154 -16.75 -10.94 -0.07
CA ASP A 154 -16.91 -10.85 -1.52
C ASP A 154 -17.71 -9.62 -2.00
N GLY A 155 -18.47 -9.00 -1.10
CA GLY A 155 -19.30 -7.83 -1.39
C GLY A 155 -20.64 -8.14 -2.05
N GLU A 156 -20.92 -9.39 -2.43
CA GLU A 156 -22.19 -9.77 -3.08
C GLU A 156 -23.39 -9.51 -2.17
N ARG A 157 -23.21 -9.71 -0.87
CA ARG A 157 -24.22 -9.57 0.18
C ARG A 157 -24.03 -8.32 1.02
N CYS A 158 -23.33 -7.31 0.50
CA CYS A 158 -23.19 -6.04 1.21
C CYS A 158 -24.56 -5.38 1.38
N ARG A 159 -24.91 -4.99 2.61
CA ARG A 159 -26.21 -4.38 2.95
C ARG A 159 -26.36 -2.97 2.40
N ASN A 160 -25.23 -2.26 2.22
CA ASN A 160 -25.23 -0.91 1.67
C ASN A 160 -24.77 -0.95 0.20
N PRO A 161 -25.65 -0.66 -0.78
CA PRO A 161 -25.25 -0.64 -2.19
C PRO A 161 -24.13 0.36 -2.48
N ASP A 162 -24.01 1.45 -1.72
CA ASP A 162 -22.93 2.43 -1.86
C ASP A 162 -21.55 1.86 -1.51
N HIS A 163 -21.48 0.77 -0.73
CA HIS A 163 -20.21 0.13 -0.40
C HIS A 163 -19.71 -0.86 -1.46
N ARG A 164 -20.52 -1.17 -2.49
CA ARG A 164 -20.08 -2.07 -3.59
C ARG A 164 -18.82 -1.56 -4.26
N CYS A 165 -18.67 -0.24 -4.38
CA CYS A 165 -17.46 0.37 -4.95
C CYS A 165 -16.19 -0.01 -4.16
N LEU A 166 -16.28 -0.20 -2.84
CA LEU A 166 -15.13 -0.59 -2.02
C LEU A 166 -14.61 -1.98 -2.39
N TYR A 167 -15.51 -2.92 -2.68
CA TYR A 167 -15.14 -4.27 -3.13
C TYR A 167 -14.56 -4.22 -4.54
N THR A 168 -15.19 -3.47 -5.46
CA THR A 168 -14.64 -3.23 -6.82
C THR A 168 -13.20 -2.72 -6.77
N VAL A 169 -12.93 -1.73 -5.92
CA VAL A 169 -11.60 -1.17 -5.71
C VAL A 169 -10.65 -2.20 -5.10
N ALA A 170 -11.10 -2.92 -4.06
CA ALA A 170 -10.29 -3.91 -3.39
C ALA A 170 -9.86 -5.05 -4.32
N TYR A 171 -10.74 -5.49 -5.22
CA TYR A 171 -10.41 -6.44 -6.28
C TYR A 171 -9.46 -5.85 -7.32
N ALA A 172 -9.71 -4.61 -7.76
CA ALA A 172 -8.90 -3.96 -8.77
C ALA A 172 -7.46 -3.74 -8.31
N LEU A 173 -7.22 -3.21 -7.10
CA LEU A 173 -5.87 -2.90 -6.59
C LEU A 173 -4.91 -4.08 -6.60
N ASN A 174 -5.45 -5.29 -6.67
CA ASN A 174 -4.72 -6.53 -6.52
C ASN A 174 -4.69 -7.37 -7.81
N THR A 175 -5.07 -6.79 -8.96
CA THR A 175 -4.85 -7.46 -10.26
C THR A 175 -3.36 -7.48 -10.58
N HIS A 176 -2.79 -8.67 -10.70
CA HIS A 176 -1.44 -8.87 -11.22
C HIS A 176 -1.53 -9.19 -12.72
N GLY A 177 -1.31 -8.18 -13.57
CA GLY A 177 -1.45 -8.36 -15.02
C GLY A 177 -2.92 -8.40 -15.45
N ALA A 178 -3.32 -9.47 -16.15
CA ALA A 178 -4.69 -9.66 -16.65
C ALA A 178 -5.60 -10.43 -15.67
N ASP A 179 -5.04 -10.99 -14.59
CA ASP A 179 -5.79 -11.86 -13.69
C ASP A 179 -6.64 -11.05 -12.71
N ILE A 180 -7.95 -11.21 -12.84
CA ILE A 180 -8.94 -10.68 -11.90
C ILE A 180 -8.99 -11.62 -10.69
N LEU A 181 -8.95 -11.07 -9.47
CA LEU A 181 -9.10 -11.89 -8.28
C LEU A 181 -10.48 -12.57 -8.25
N HIS A 182 -10.48 -13.88 -8.08
CA HIS A 182 -11.72 -14.64 -7.89
C HIS A 182 -12.28 -14.46 -6.47
N ALA A 183 -13.58 -14.22 -6.37
CA ALA A 183 -14.28 -14.01 -5.09
C ALA A 183 -14.03 -15.17 -4.09
N ASP A 184 -14.04 -16.42 -4.56
CA ASP A 184 -13.74 -17.61 -3.75
C ASP A 184 -12.36 -17.58 -3.10
N MET A 185 -11.35 -17.05 -3.80
CA MET A 185 -9.99 -16.96 -3.29
C MET A 185 -9.87 -15.86 -2.23
N VAL A 186 -10.58 -14.74 -2.43
CA VAL A 186 -10.69 -13.68 -1.41
C VAL A 186 -11.44 -14.19 -0.18
N ALA A 187 -12.51 -14.97 -0.37
CA ALA A 187 -13.24 -15.61 0.73
C ALA A 187 -12.37 -16.57 1.53
N LYS A 188 -11.59 -17.44 0.86
CA LYS A 188 -10.63 -18.33 1.51
C LYS A 188 -9.52 -17.55 2.24
N ALA A 189 -9.03 -16.46 1.64
CA ALA A 189 -7.99 -15.62 2.22
C ALA A 189 -8.42 -14.95 3.54
N TYR A 190 -9.72 -14.72 3.75
CA TYR A 190 -10.22 -14.21 5.03
C TYR A 190 -9.79 -15.08 6.22
N GLY A 191 -9.75 -16.40 6.04
CA GLY A 191 -9.28 -17.34 7.06
C GLY A 191 -7.78 -17.25 7.37
N ALA A 192 -6.99 -16.57 6.54
CA ALA A 192 -5.56 -16.34 6.72
C ALA A 192 -5.23 -14.93 7.24
N THR A 193 -6.23 -14.10 7.52
CA THR A 193 -6.06 -12.71 7.98
C THR A 193 -5.47 -12.59 9.39
N GLY A 194 -5.54 -13.66 10.20
CA GLY A 194 -5.06 -13.65 11.59
C GLY A 194 -6.05 -13.08 12.62
N GLY A 195 -7.27 -12.75 12.21
CA GLY A 195 -8.35 -12.35 13.13
C GLY A 195 -8.23 -10.92 13.70
N PRO A 196 -8.97 -10.62 14.80
CA PRO A 196 -9.14 -9.26 15.30
C PRO A 196 -7.85 -8.53 15.72
N ALA A 197 -6.86 -9.26 16.26
CA ALA A 197 -5.58 -8.65 16.63
C ALA A 197 -4.84 -8.09 15.41
N TRP A 198 -4.82 -8.85 14.31
CA TRP A 198 -4.24 -8.39 13.05
C TRP A 198 -5.09 -7.32 12.36
N ASP A 199 -6.40 -7.33 12.57
CA ASP A 199 -7.27 -6.25 12.10
C ASP A 199 -6.96 -4.91 12.76
N ALA A 200 -6.65 -4.91 14.06
CA ALA A 200 -6.23 -3.69 14.76
C ALA A 200 -4.93 -3.13 14.18
N VAL A 201 -3.97 -4.00 13.86
CA VAL A 201 -2.71 -3.64 13.20
C VAL A 201 -2.97 -3.02 11.82
N ARG A 202 -3.79 -3.68 10.99
CA ARG A 202 -4.16 -3.16 9.66
C ARG A 202 -4.95 -1.86 9.73
N ALA A 203 -5.83 -1.71 10.71
CA ALA A 203 -6.56 -0.47 10.93
C ALA A 203 -5.62 0.69 11.29
N ALA A 204 -4.56 0.43 12.06
CA ALA A 204 -3.54 1.43 12.34
C ALA A 204 -2.76 1.82 11.06
N LEU A 205 -2.33 0.85 10.24
CA LEU A 205 -1.71 1.13 8.93
C LEU A 205 -2.60 2.00 8.04
N VAL A 206 -3.88 1.63 7.91
CA VAL A 206 -4.87 2.37 7.11
C VAL A 206 -5.03 3.80 7.64
N ARG A 207 -5.13 4.00 8.96
CA ARG A 207 -5.24 5.33 9.56
C ARG A 207 -3.99 6.18 9.31
N THR A 208 -2.80 5.63 9.46
CA THR A 208 -1.55 6.36 9.21
C THR A 208 -1.44 6.80 7.74
N VAL A 209 -1.78 5.94 6.78
CA VAL A 209 -1.81 6.32 5.35
C VAL A 209 -2.91 7.35 5.05
N ALA A 210 -4.11 7.17 5.62
CA ALA A 210 -5.21 8.10 5.45
C ALA A 210 -4.84 9.50 5.98
N HIS A 211 -4.26 9.57 7.18
CA HIS A 211 -3.76 10.80 7.77
C HIS A 211 -2.68 11.46 6.91
N HIS A 212 -1.71 10.69 6.40
CA HIS A 212 -0.64 11.19 5.54
C HIS A 212 -1.15 11.86 4.25
N VAL A 213 -2.12 11.24 3.59
CA VAL A 213 -2.80 11.76 2.38
C VAL A 213 -3.86 12.82 2.74
N GLY A 214 -4.15 12.95 4.02
CA GLY A 214 -5.08 13.90 4.61
C GLY A 214 -6.54 13.47 4.62
N ILE A 215 -6.92 12.25 4.18
CA ILE A 215 -8.34 11.82 4.08
C ILE A 215 -8.84 11.08 5.33
N ASP A 216 -10.17 11.02 5.50
CA ASP A 216 -10.81 9.99 6.33
C ASP A 216 -11.09 8.76 5.47
N ALA A 217 -10.46 7.62 5.78
CA ALA A 217 -10.63 6.37 5.05
C ALA A 217 -12.09 5.90 5.00
N ARG A 218 -12.92 6.26 5.99
CA ARG A 218 -14.35 5.89 6.06
C ARG A 218 -15.20 6.64 5.05
N TRP A 219 -14.70 7.74 4.49
CA TRP A 219 -15.40 8.54 3.49
C TRP A 219 -15.13 8.06 2.08
N LEU A 220 -14.28 7.04 1.89
CA LEU A 220 -13.96 6.53 0.56
C LEU A 220 -15.21 6.19 -0.30
N PRO A 221 -16.30 5.59 0.22
CA PRO A 221 -17.53 5.37 -0.56
C PRO A 221 -18.25 6.65 -1.05
N LEU A 222 -18.00 7.77 -0.36
CA LEU A 222 -18.53 9.08 -0.73
C LEU A 222 -17.63 9.79 -1.75
N LEU A 223 -16.32 9.51 -1.70
CA LEU A 223 -15.32 10.14 -2.55
C LEU A 223 -15.22 9.50 -3.94
N ILE A 224 -15.41 8.18 -4.04
CA ILE A 224 -15.27 7.40 -5.27
C ILE A 224 -16.37 6.36 -5.41
N ARG A 225 -16.82 6.12 -6.65
CA ARG A 225 -17.89 5.17 -6.96
C ARG A 225 -17.64 4.39 -8.27
N PRO A 226 -16.46 3.77 -8.46
CA PRO A 226 -16.24 2.95 -9.65
C PRO A 226 -17.27 1.81 -9.70
N THR A 227 -17.90 1.64 -10.86
CA THR A 227 -18.95 0.64 -11.08
C THR A 227 -18.39 -0.66 -11.64
N HIS A 228 -17.23 -0.61 -12.32
CA HIS A 228 -16.61 -1.79 -12.93
C HIS A 228 -15.10 -1.88 -12.67
N PRO A 229 -14.54 -3.06 -12.35
CA PRO A 229 -13.10 -3.23 -12.14
C PRO A 229 -12.25 -2.81 -13.34
N SER A 230 -12.76 -2.99 -14.58
CA SER A 230 -12.05 -2.62 -15.81
C SER A 230 -11.75 -1.13 -15.92
N GLN A 231 -12.59 -0.26 -15.32
CA GLN A 231 -12.35 1.18 -15.25
C GLN A 231 -11.06 1.49 -14.46
N LEU A 232 -10.68 0.62 -13.53
CA LEU A 232 -9.53 0.82 -12.64
C LEU A 232 -8.22 0.28 -13.23
N THR A 233 -8.20 -0.19 -14.49
CA THR A 233 -6.99 -0.71 -15.14
C THR A 233 -5.83 0.31 -15.12
N LEU A 234 -6.12 1.59 -15.39
CA LEU A 234 -5.11 2.65 -15.34
C LEU A 234 -4.58 2.85 -13.91
N LEU A 235 -5.47 2.84 -12.91
CA LEU A 235 -5.08 2.94 -11.51
C LEU A 235 -4.18 1.76 -11.10
N ASN A 236 -4.48 0.54 -11.53
CA ASN A 236 -3.66 -0.63 -11.19
C ASN A 236 -2.25 -0.54 -11.77
N ARG A 237 -2.12 -0.05 -13.00
CA ARG A 237 -0.80 0.24 -13.59
C ARG A 237 -0.04 1.28 -12.78
N LEU A 238 -0.73 2.33 -12.33
CA LEU A 238 -0.15 3.36 -11.46
C LEU A 238 0.25 2.81 -10.09
N VAL A 239 -0.55 1.95 -9.47
CA VAL A 239 -0.20 1.25 -8.21
C VAL A 239 1.11 0.49 -8.39
N ALA A 240 1.22 -0.33 -9.43
CA ALA A 240 2.43 -1.10 -9.70
C ALA A 240 3.64 -0.20 -10.00
N GLN A 241 3.45 0.89 -10.75
CA GLN A 241 4.50 1.87 -11.04
C GLN A 241 4.96 2.61 -9.78
N CYS A 242 4.04 3.08 -8.94
CA CYS A 242 4.35 3.77 -7.69
C CYS A 242 5.08 2.83 -6.72
N GLY A 243 4.66 1.57 -6.63
CA GLY A 243 5.36 0.55 -5.85
C GLY A 243 6.81 0.39 -6.30
N ARG A 244 7.06 0.21 -7.61
CA ARG A 244 8.42 0.09 -8.16
C ARG A 244 9.25 1.35 -7.94
N LEU A 245 8.67 2.54 -8.08
CA LEU A 245 9.39 3.79 -7.86
C LEU A 245 9.74 3.99 -6.39
N ALA A 246 8.80 3.70 -5.48
CA ALA A 246 9.01 3.76 -4.04
C ALA A 246 10.07 2.74 -3.57
N GLU A 247 10.11 1.56 -4.18
CA GLU A 247 11.14 0.54 -3.93
C GLU A 247 12.50 0.91 -4.54
N GLY A 248 12.51 1.47 -5.76
CA GLY A 248 13.72 1.80 -6.52
C GLY A 248 14.41 3.09 -6.08
N SER A 249 13.68 4.04 -5.49
CA SER A 249 14.23 5.17 -4.75
C SER A 249 14.58 4.72 -3.34
N THR A 250 15.45 3.73 -3.25
CA THR A 250 15.80 3.10 -1.99
C THR A 250 16.32 4.16 -1.02
N PHE A 251 15.74 4.20 0.16
CA PHE A 251 16.42 4.76 1.33
C PHE A 251 17.86 4.25 1.38
N ASP A 252 18.83 5.17 1.45
CA ASP A 252 20.20 4.77 1.78
C ASP A 252 20.22 4.02 3.13
N VAL A 253 19.29 4.39 4.03
CA VAL A 253 19.09 3.77 5.34
C VAL A 253 17.60 3.61 5.62
N PHE A 254 17.12 2.38 5.83
CA PHE A 254 15.71 2.16 6.18
C PHE A 254 15.33 2.87 7.49
N PRO A 255 14.11 3.44 7.57
CA PRO A 255 13.68 4.15 8.76
C PRO A 255 13.50 3.20 9.95
N SER A 256 13.71 3.75 11.14
CA SER A 256 13.50 3.03 12.40
C SER A 256 12.01 2.83 12.66
N PRO A 257 11.58 1.66 13.20
CA PRO A 257 10.20 1.47 13.66
C PRO A 257 9.83 2.38 14.84
N HIS A 258 10.80 3.06 15.45
CA HIS A 258 10.59 4.03 16.53
C HIS A 258 10.36 5.47 16.02
N SER A 259 10.51 5.71 14.73
CA SER A 259 10.24 7.04 14.13
C SER A 259 8.75 7.40 14.27
N THR A 260 8.47 8.69 14.43
CA THR A 260 7.08 9.20 14.46
C THR A 260 6.42 9.09 13.08
N ASP A 261 5.09 9.14 13.03
CA ASP A 261 4.35 9.04 11.76
C ASP A 261 4.65 10.26 10.85
N GLU A 262 4.90 11.42 11.45
CA GLU A 262 5.31 12.65 10.77
C GLU A 262 6.70 12.49 10.17
N THR A 263 7.65 11.95 10.93
CA THR A 263 9.02 11.69 10.45
C THR A 263 9.01 10.73 9.25
N LEU A 264 8.22 9.65 9.34
CA LEU A 264 8.05 8.70 8.24
C LEU A 264 7.37 9.35 7.03
N SER A 265 6.41 10.24 7.26
CA SER A 265 5.68 10.97 6.23
C SER A 265 6.56 11.96 5.47
N ASP A 266 7.33 12.79 6.18
CA ASP A 266 8.25 13.77 5.57
C ASP A 266 9.32 13.06 4.77
N LEU A 267 9.83 11.98 5.33
CA LEU A 267 10.79 11.12 4.67
C LEU A 267 10.18 10.56 3.36
N ALA A 268 9.00 9.93 3.41
CA ALA A 268 8.30 9.43 2.22
C ALA A 268 8.11 10.49 1.12
N ARG A 269 7.73 11.71 1.49
CA ARG A 269 7.57 12.84 0.54
C ARG A 269 8.87 13.23 -0.14
N ARG A 270 9.98 13.31 0.62
CA ARG A 270 11.30 13.63 0.05
C ARG A 270 11.74 12.59 -0.98
N HIS A 271 11.58 11.30 -0.66
CA HIS A 271 11.95 10.23 -1.59
C HIS A 271 11.07 10.21 -2.84
N ALA A 272 9.76 10.39 -2.68
CA ALA A 272 8.85 10.50 -3.82
C ALA A 272 9.24 11.64 -4.76
N LYS A 273 9.52 12.83 -4.21
CA LYS A 273 9.94 14.00 -4.99
C LYS A 273 11.23 13.73 -5.76
N GLU A 274 12.20 13.09 -5.12
CA GLU A 274 13.46 12.71 -5.77
C GLU A 274 13.24 11.69 -6.89
N ALA A 275 12.48 10.63 -6.61
CA ALA A 275 12.16 9.58 -7.58
C ALA A 275 11.48 10.14 -8.83
N VAL A 276 10.48 11.03 -8.65
CA VAL A 276 9.75 11.64 -9.75
C VAL A 276 10.60 12.67 -10.50
N SER A 277 11.43 13.46 -9.80
CA SER A 277 12.36 14.40 -10.45
C SER A 277 13.29 13.69 -11.44
N ARG A 278 13.84 12.52 -11.07
CA ARG A 278 14.70 11.71 -11.94
C ARG A 278 13.99 11.26 -13.24
N LEU A 279 12.69 10.96 -13.17
CA LEU A 279 11.90 10.62 -14.37
C LEU A 279 11.73 11.82 -15.30
N THR A 280 11.49 13.01 -14.73
CA THR A 280 11.25 14.23 -15.52
C THR A 280 12.52 14.80 -16.15
N HIS A 281 13.70 14.57 -15.55
CA HIS A 281 14.98 15.06 -16.08
C HIS A 281 15.61 14.16 -17.13
N HIS A 282 15.26 12.87 -17.20
CA HIS A 282 15.79 11.92 -18.19
C HIS A 282 14.99 11.87 -19.51
N HIS A 283 14.11 12.83 -19.78
CA HIS A 283 13.62 13.09 -21.13
C HIS A 283 14.41 14.25 -21.75
N PRO A 284 15.55 14.01 -22.42
CA PRO A 284 16.04 15.00 -23.36
C PRO A 284 14.92 15.21 -24.38
N ARG A 285 14.38 16.42 -24.43
CA ARG A 285 13.52 16.84 -25.54
C ARG A 285 14.26 16.48 -26.82
N ALA A 286 13.81 15.45 -27.53
CA ALA A 286 14.27 15.21 -28.88
C ALA A 286 13.99 16.51 -29.64
N ALA A 287 15.05 17.24 -29.97
CA ALA A 287 14.95 18.43 -30.78
C ALA A 287 14.24 18.01 -32.06
N SER A 288 13.01 18.51 -32.27
CA SER A 288 12.32 18.33 -33.54
C SER A 288 13.26 18.85 -34.64
N PRO A 289 13.63 18.04 -35.63
CA PRO A 289 14.37 18.54 -36.78
C PRO A 289 13.42 19.44 -37.58
N HIS A 290 13.38 20.71 -37.23
CA HIS A 290 12.92 21.74 -38.14
C HIS A 290 14.06 22.04 -39.10
N GLY A 291 13.78 21.91 -40.40
CA GLY A 291 14.58 22.53 -41.44
C GLY A 291 15.17 21.53 -42.41
N GLY A 292 14.43 21.27 -43.47
CA GLY A 292 14.91 20.54 -44.64
C GLY A 292 13.96 20.67 -45.82
N ALA A 293 13.37 21.85 -46.01
CA ALA A 293 12.77 22.23 -47.27
C ALA A 293 13.89 22.76 -48.19
N SER A 294 14.15 22.07 -49.28
CA SER A 294 14.87 22.54 -50.48
C SER A 294 14.40 21.61 -51.59
N SER A 295 13.44 21.98 -52.44
CA SER A 295 13.43 23.03 -53.48
C SER A 295 13.44 22.34 -54.84
N SER A 296 12.40 22.64 -55.61
CA SER A 296 12.26 22.40 -57.05
C SER A 296 13.32 23.13 -57.88
#